data_AF-A0A920JMQ0-F1
#
_entry.id   AF-A0A920JMQ0-F1
#
_cell.length_a   1.000
_cell.length_b   1.000
_cell.length_c   1.000
_cell.angle_alpha   90.00
_cell.angle_beta   90.00
_cell.angle_gamma   90.00
#
_symmetry.space_group_name_H-M   'P 1'
#
loop_
_entity.id
_entity.type
_entity.pdbx_description
1 polymer ?
#
loop_
_entity_poly.entity_id
_entity_poly.type
_entity_poly.pdbx_seq_one_letter_code
_entity_poly.pdbx_strand_id
1 'polypeptide(L)' 'MGPEAPLVDGIVDKFNHENLKIFGPSKNFARLEGSKEFAKRFMKKYAIPTAKFHISSDIKDAKEFIEQP' A
#
# COMPACT_ATOMS: atom_id res chain seq x y z
N MET A 1 -3.09 2.84 15.43
CA MET A 1 -4.10 2.87 14.35
C MET A 1 -4.59 4.31 14.29
N GLY A 2 -3.91 5.18 13.55
CA GLY A 2 -4.46 6.51 13.24
C GLY A 2 -5.60 6.34 12.22
N PRO A 3 -6.41 7.37 11.93
CA PRO A 3 -7.38 7.30 10.85
C PRO A 3 -6.63 7.34 9.51
N GLU A 4 -6.21 6.19 9.01
CA GLU A 4 -5.52 6.01 7.73
C GLU A 4 -6.48 6.10 6.54
N ALA A 5 -7.75 5.73 6.74
CA ALA A 5 -8.77 5.75 5.69
C ALA A 5 -8.91 7.13 5.00
N PRO A 6 -9.01 8.26 5.73
CA PRO A 6 -9.01 9.58 5.09
C PRO A 6 -7.79 9.89 4.22
N LEU A 7 -6.59 9.42 4.61
CA LEU A 7 -5.36 9.62 3.85
C LEU A 7 -5.39 8.80 2.56
N VAL A 8 -5.81 7.53 2.65
CA VAL A 8 -5.97 6.63 1.50
C VAL A 8 -7.08 7.12 0.56
N ASP A 9 -8.12 7.76 1.09
CA ASP A 9 -9.21 8.32 0.30
C ASP A 9 -8.82 9.64 -0.40
N GLY A 10 -7.78 10.32 0.08
CA GLY A 10 -7.19 11.51 -0.54
C GLY A 10 -7.60 12.84 0.11
N ILE A 11 -7.81 12.86 1.43
CA ILE A 11 -8.10 14.10 2.16
C ILE A 11 -7.02 15.17 1.95
N VAL A 12 -5.75 14.76 1.87
CA VAL A 12 -4.62 15.68 1.65
C VAL A 12 -4.68 16.31 0.26
N ASP A 13 -4.98 15.52 -0.77
CA ASP A 13 -5.14 16.01 -2.15
C ASP A 13 -6.30 17.01 -2.24
N LYS A 14 -7.41 16.72 -1.55
CA LYS A 14 -8.57 17.63 -1.50
C LYS A 14 -8.21 18.96 -0.86
N PHE A 15 -7.52 18.96 0.27
CA PHE A 15 -7.09 20.21 0.93
C PHE A 15 -6.11 20.99 0.06
N ASN A 16 -5.14 20.34 -0.57
CA ASN A 16 -4.20 20.99 -1.49
C ASN A 16 -4.92 21.61 -2.70
N HIS A 17 -5.94 20.94 -3.25
CA HIS A 17 -6.78 21.48 -4.33
C HIS A 17 -7.52 22.76 -3.91
N GLU A 18 -8.05 22.78 -2.68
CA GLU A 18 -8.71 23.96 -2.10
C GLU A 18 -7.72 25.01 -1.56
N ASN A 19 -6.41 24.82 -1.79
CA ASN A 19 -5.34 25.68 -1.27
C ASN A 19 -5.36 25.84 0.27
N LEU A 20 -5.85 24.81 0.96
CA LEU A 20 -5.91 24.72 2.42
C LEU A 20 -4.66 24.01 2.96
N LYS A 21 -4.15 24.50 4.08
CA LYS A 21 -3.00 23.88 4.76
C LYS A 21 -3.43 22.58 5.44
N ILE A 22 -2.72 21.50 5.14
CA ILE A 22 -2.85 20.19 5.78
C ILE A 22 -1.48 19.52 5.83
N PHE A 23 -1.28 18.60 6.77
CA PHE A 23 -0.08 17.78 6.84
C PHE A 23 -0.44 16.30 6.71
N GLY A 24 0.20 15.62 5.77
CA GLY A 24 0.01 14.19 5.53
C GLY A 24 0.47 13.77 4.13
N PRO A 25 0.55 12.47 3.86
CA PRO A 25 0.87 11.96 2.53
C PRO A 25 -0.28 12.23 1.55
N SER A 26 0.04 12.46 0.27
CA SER A 26 -0.97 12.40 -0.78
C SER A 26 -1.53 10.98 -0.91
N LYS A 27 -2.69 10.84 -1.54
CA LYS A 27 -3.37 9.57 -1.81
C LYS A 27 -2.43 8.52 -2.40
N ASN A 28 -1.59 8.93 -3.35
CA ASN A 28 -0.65 8.03 -4.00
C ASN A 28 0.38 7.43 -3.03
N PHE A 29 0.86 8.22 -2.07
CA PHE A 29 1.80 7.74 -1.05
C PHE A 29 1.09 7.01 0.09
N ALA A 30 -0.13 7.42 0.46
CA ALA A 30 -0.94 6.76 1.49
C ALA A 30 -1.23 5.28 1.16
N ARG A 31 -1.22 4.91 -0.14
CA ARG A 31 -1.33 3.50 -0.58
C ARG A 31 -0.22 2.59 -0.06
N LEU A 32 0.93 3.15 0.34
CA LEU A 32 2.02 2.38 0.95
C LEU A 32 1.59 1.76 2.30
N GLU A 33 0.69 2.42 3.02
CA GLU A 33 0.10 1.90 4.25
C GLU A 33 -1.24 1.18 3.98
N GLY A 34 -2.08 1.73 3.08
CA GLY A 34 -3.41 1.20 2.79
C GLY A 34 -3.47 -0.09 1.96
N SER A 35 -2.42 -0.43 1.20
CA SER A 35 -2.38 -1.64 0.36
C SER A 35 -1.12 -2.45 0.60
N LYS A 36 -1.29 -3.61 1.25
CA LYS A 36 -0.20 -4.57 1.49
C LYS A 36 0.44 -5.04 0.19
N GLU A 37 -0.37 -5.26 -0.85
CA GLU A 37 0.12 -5.60 -2.18
C GLU A 37 1.04 -4.51 -2.74
N PHE A 38 0.55 -3.26 -2.78
CA PHE A 38 1.31 -2.13 -3.29
C PHE A 38 2.63 -1.95 -2.52
N ALA A 39 2.56 -2.02 -1.19
CA ALA A 39 3.73 -1.94 -0.32
C ALA A 39 4.77 -3.01 -0.64
N LYS A 40 4.34 -4.27 -0.76
CA LYS A 40 5.22 -5.41 -1.10
C LYS A 40 5.84 -5.26 -2.49
N ARG A 41 5.06 -4.86 -3.49
CA ARG A 41 5.57 -4.57 -4.84
C ARG A 41 6.56 -3.41 -4.85
N PHE A 42 6.28 -2.33 -4.12
CA PHE A 42 7.17 -1.18 -3.99
C PHE A 42 8.51 -1.58 -3.35
N MET A 43 8.47 -2.30 -2.23
CA MET A 43 9.67 -2.77 -1.55
C MET A 43 10.51 -3.68 -2.46
N LYS A 44 9.88 -4.62 -3.18
CA LYS A 44 10.58 -5.47 -4.16
C LYS A 44 11.20 -4.67 -5.31
N LYS A 45 10.46 -3.70 -5.87
CA LYS A 45 10.90 -2.86 -6.99
C LYS A 45 12.14 -2.03 -6.64
N TYR A 46 12.22 -1.53 -5.42
CA TYR A 46 13.32 -0.67 -4.97
C TYR A 46 14.33 -1.39 -4.06
N ALA A 47 14.31 -2.73 -4.05
CA ALA A 47 15.22 -3.56 -3.25
C ALA A 47 15.24 -3.22 -1.75
N ILE A 48 14.10 -2.78 -1.20
CA ILE A 48 13.92 -2.53 0.23
C ILE A 48 13.72 -3.88 0.93
N PRO A 49 14.53 -4.22 1.95
CA PRO A 49 14.40 -5.49 2.67
C PRO A 49 12.99 -5.70 3.22
N THR A 50 12.38 -6.84 2.93
CA THR A 50 11.06 -7.24 3.44
C THR A 50 10.93 -8.76 3.44
N ALA A 51 10.01 -9.31 4.23
CA ALA A 51 9.72 -10.74 4.21
C ALA A 51 9.30 -11.21 2.81
N LYS A 52 9.76 -12.41 2.40
CA LYS A 52 9.32 -13.09 1.17
C LYS A 52 7.80 -13.09 1.09
N PHE A 53 7.28 -12.91 -0.11
CA PHE A 53 5.85 -12.79 -0.33
C PHE A 53 5.48 -13.29 -1.72
N HIS A 54 4.23 -13.72 -1.83
CA HIS A 54 3.55 -14.02 -3.08
C HIS A 54 2.23 -13.26 -3.11
N ILE A 55 1.85 -12.76 -4.28
CA ILE A 55 0.58 -12.06 -4.47
C ILE A 55 -0.23 -12.87 -5.45
N SER A 56 -1.38 -13.34 -5.00
CA SER A 56 -2.29 -14.13 -5.81
C SER A 56 -3.73 -13.67 -5.62
N SER A 57 -4.49 -13.73 -6.71
CA SER A 57 -5.96 -13.63 -6.70
C SER A 57 -6.63 -14.99 -6.90
N ASP A 58 -5.85 -16.06 -7.06
CA ASP A 58 -6.34 -17.43 -7.29
C ASP A 58 -5.97 -18.33 -6.11
N ILE A 59 -6.95 -19.09 -5.62
CA ILE A 59 -6.77 -19.93 -4.42
C ILE A 59 -5.82 -21.10 -4.70
N LYS A 60 -5.78 -21.65 -5.92
CA LYS A 60 -4.91 -22.76 -6.27
C LYS A 60 -3.45 -22.29 -6.31
N ASP A 61 -3.19 -21.19 -7.01
CA ASP A 61 -1.85 -20.57 -7.07
C ASP A 61 -1.34 -20.16 -5.68
N ALA A 62 -2.22 -19.63 -4.82
CA ALA A 62 -1.87 -19.33 -3.43
C ALA A 62 -1.48 -20.59 -2.61
N LYS A 63 -2.16 -21.72 -2.84
CA LYS A 63 -1.83 -22.99 -2.16
C LYS A 63 -0.51 -23.57 -2.63
N GLU A 64 -0.27 -23.55 -3.94
CA GLU A 64 1.00 -24.02 -4.52
C GLU A 64 2.19 -23.26 -3.94
N PHE A 65 2.06 -21.95 -3.70
CA PHE A 65 3.12 -21.17 -3.05
C PHE A 65 3.40 -21.58 -1.61
N ILE A 66 2.38 -21.99 -0.85
CA ILE A 66 2.53 -22.43 0.55
C ILE A 66 3.17 -23.82 0.64
N GLU A 67 2.87 -24.68 -0.33
CA GLU A 67 3.37 -26.06 -0.40
C GLU A 67 4.81 -26.16 -0.95
N GLN A 68 5.36 -25.05 -1.47
CA GLN A 68 6.76 -24.99 -1.88
C GLN A 68 7.72 -25.13 -0.67
N PRO A 69 8.74 -26.00 -0.75
CA PRO A 69 9.67 -26.28 0.34
C PRO A 69 10.59 -25.10 0.71
#